data_AF-A0A2C9LM36-F1
#
_entry.id   AF-A0A2C9LM36-F1
#
_cell.length_a   1.000
_cell.length_b   1.000
_cell.length_c   1.000
_cell.angle_alpha   90.00
_cell.angle_beta   90.00
_cell.angle_gamma   90.00
#
_symmetry.space_group_name_H-M   'P 1'
#
loop_
_entity.id
_entity.type
_entity.pdbx_description
1 polymer ?
#
loop_
_entity_poly.entity_id
_entity_poly.type
_entity_poly.pdbx_seq_one_letter_code
_entity_poly.pdbx_strand_id
1 'polypeptide(L)'
;MGMVKAFSPMAADFTGIVQSSQLYISDVLHKAVIEVQETGTVAAAATVIGISFSAVLLPPSDTFIADHPFVYFLRDNQTGQILFQGKFSG
;
A
#
# COMPACT_ATOMS: atom_id res chain seq x y z
N MET A 1 -19.54 0.64 -2.63
CA MET A 1 -19.24 1.58 -3.73
C MET A 1 -20.49 1.75 -4.58
N GLY A 2 -20.90 2.98 -4.91
CA GLY A 2 -22.20 3.30 -5.53
C GLY A 2 -22.16 3.78 -6.98
N MET A 3 -21.04 3.60 -7.68
CA MET A 3 -20.83 4.11 -9.04
C MET A 3 -21.44 3.19 -10.11
N VAL A 4 -22.77 3.04 -10.12
CA VAL A 4 -23.46 2.10 -11.04
C VAL A 4 -23.69 2.72 -12.42
N LYS A 5 -24.08 4.01 -12.47
CA LYS A 5 -24.44 4.69 -13.73
C LYS A 5 -23.31 4.70 -14.74
N ALA A 6 -22.06 4.88 -14.29
CA ALA A 6 -20.88 4.93 -15.16
C ALA A 6 -20.68 3.65 -16.00
N PHE A 7 -21.17 2.51 -15.52
CA PHE A 7 -21.07 1.22 -16.19
C PHE A 7 -22.35 0.82 -16.94
N SER A 8 -23.38 1.68 -16.94
CA SER A 8 -24.65 1.39 -17.61
C SER A 8 -24.64 1.97 -19.03
N PRO A 9 -24.82 1.16 -20.08
CA PRO A 9 -24.92 1.66 -21.45
C PRO A 9 -26.06 2.67 -21.64
N MET A 10 -27.13 2.56 -20.85
CA MET A 10 -28.33 3.41 -20.97
C MET A 10 -28.33 4.63 -20.06
N ALA A 11 -27.51 4.64 -19.00
CA ALA A 11 -27.56 5.67 -17.96
C ALA A 11 -26.23 6.38 -17.71
N ALA A 12 -25.14 5.94 -18.34
CA ALA A 12 -23.88 6.65 -18.31
C ALA A 12 -23.99 7.98 -19.06
N ASP A 13 -23.40 9.02 -18.49
CA ASP A 13 -23.25 10.33 -19.10
C ASP A 13 -21.79 10.74 -19.03
N PHE A 14 -21.13 10.65 -20.19
CA PHE A 14 -19.75 11.10 -20.39
C PHE A 14 -19.69 12.16 -21.50
N THR A 15 -20.74 12.97 -21.64
CA THR A 15 -20.82 14.06 -22.64
C THR A 15 -19.70 15.10 -22.52
N GLY A 16 -19.11 15.24 -21.32
CA GLY A 16 -17.92 16.05 -21.09
C GLY A 16 -16.63 15.48 -21.71
N ILE A 17 -16.62 14.22 -22.15
CA ILE A 17 -15.50 13.57 -22.86
C ILE A 17 -15.81 13.49 -24.35
N VAL A 18 -16.99 12.97 -24.71
CA VAL A 18 -17.43 12.82 -26.12
C VAL A 18 -18.88 13.25 -26.25
N GLN A 19 -19.16 14.19 -27.15
CA GLN A 19 -20.51 14.76 -27.34
C GLN A 19 -21.38 13.99 -28.34
N SER A 20 -20.77 13.22 -29.25
CA SER A 20 -21.44 12.67 -30.43
C SER A 20 -21.80 11.18 -30.32
N SER A 21 -21.45 10.50 -29.22
CA SER A 21 -21.72 9.08 -29.05
C SER A 21 -22.00 8.71 -27.58
N GLN A 22 -22.77 7.64 -27.40
CA GLN A 22 -23.02 7.07 -26.07
C GLN A 22 -21.77 6.31 -25.61
N LEU A 23 -21.13 6.81 -24.56
CA LEU A 23 -19.96 6.20 -23.93
C LEU A 23 -20.37 5.64 -22.56
N TYR A 24 -19.80 4.50 -22.18
CA TYR A 24 -19.92 3.94 -20.83
C TYR A 24 -18.65 3.14 -20.50
N ILE A 25 -18.42 2.87 -19.21
CA ILE A 25 -17.31 2.03 -18.77
C ILE A 25 -17.73 0.56 -18.88
N SER A 26 -17.06 -0.22 -19.71
CA SER A 26 -17.28 -1.66 -19.75
C SER A 26 -16.58 -2.35 -18.56
N ASP A 27 -15.29 -2.10 -18.41
CA ASP A 27 -14.43 -2.70 -17.38
C ASP A 27 -13.37 -1.70 -16.90
N VAL A 28 -12.94 -1.86 -15.65
CA VAL A 28 -11.77 -1.16 -15.11
C VAL A 28 -10.78 -2.21 -14.64
N LEU A 29 -9.63 -2.28 -15.31
CA LEU A 29 -8.56 -3.20 -14.97
C LEU A 29 -7.50 -2.46 -14.15
N HIS A 30 -7.26 -2.93 -12.93
CA HIS A 30 -6.21 -2.41 -12.05
C HIS A 30 -5.27 -3.55 -11.66
N LYS A 31 -3.97 -3.38 -11.94
CA LYS A 31 -2.92 -4.33 -11.56
C LYS A 31 -1.81 -3.58 -10.83
N ALA A 32 -1.53 -4.01 -9.61
CA ALA A 32 -0.45 -3.51 -8.78
C ALA A 32 0.43 -4.69 -8.35
N VAL A 33 1.75 -4.51 -8.39
CA VAL A 33 2.73 -5.51 -7.94
C VAL A 33 3.63 -4.82 -6.92
N ILE A 34 3.83 -5.47 -5.78
CA ILE A 34 4.79 -5.05 -4.77
C ILE A 34 5.75 -6.20 -4.53
N GLU A 35 7.04 -5.88 -4.49
CA GLU A 35 8.10 -6.82 -4.17
C GLU A 35 8.85 -6.25 -2.97
N VAL A 36 8.89 -7.02 -1.88
CA VAL A 36 9.61 -6.65 -0.67
C VAL A 36 10.91 -7.44 -0.66
N GLN A 37 12.04 -6.75 -0.77
CA GLN A 37 13.37 -7.34 -0.65
C GLN A 37 14.08 -6.76 0.57
N GLU A 38 14.95 -7.56 1.17
CA GLU A 38 15.76 -7.15 2.31
C GLU A 38 16.77 -6.05 1.92
N THR A 39 17.23 -6.03 0.69
CA THR A 39 18.29 -5.11 0.22
C THR A 39 17.92 -3.62 0.23
N GLY A 40 16.66 -3.24 0.45
CA GLY A 40 16.22 -1.84 0.39
C GLY A 40 16.77 -0.95 1.51
N THR A 41 16.99 -1.47 2.73
CA THR A 41 17.59 -0.74 3.89
C THR A 41 18.05 -1.70 5.01
N VAL A 42 18.22 -3.02 4.75
CA VAL A 42 18.42 -4.04 5.79
C VAL A 42 19.89 -4.37 6.09
N ALA A 43 20.86 -3.71 5.46
CA ALA A 43 22.26 -3.85 5.89
C ALA A 43 22.56 -3.09 7.21
N ALA A 44 21.76 -2.10 7.60
CA ALA A 44 22.04 -1.27 8.79
C ALA A 44 21.63 -1.95 10.11
N ALA A 45 20.64 -2.85 10.11
CA ALA A 45 20.20 -3.58 11.30
C ALA A 45 21.04 -4.84 11.59
N ALA A 46 21.73 -5.39 10.58
CA ALA A 46 22.56 -6.59 10.74
C ALA A 46 23.86 -6.36 11.54
N THR A 47 24.24 -5.09 11.80
CA THR A 47 25.50 -4.76 12.47
C THR A 47 25.33 -3.68 13.53
N VAL A 48 24.49 -3.91 14.55
CA VAL A 48 24.65 -3.19 15.82
C VAL A 48 25.79 -3.84 16.59
N ILE A 49 26.99 -3.26 16.51
CA ILE A 49 28.07 -3.57 17.45
C ILE A 49 27.62 -3.01 18.80
N GLY A 50 27.09 -3.88 19.66
CA GLY A 50 26.73 -3.51 21.02
C GLY A 50 27.97 -3.15 21.83
N ILE A 51 28.27 -1.86 21.96
CA ILE A 51 29.13 -1.39 23.04
C ILE A 51 28.25 -1.41 24.30
N SER A 52 28.39 -2.45 25.10
CA SER A 52 27.69 -2.60 26.37
C SER A 52 28.24 -1.58 27.38
N PHE A 53 27.59 -0.42 27.52
CA PHE A 53 27.74 0.38 28.73
C PHE A 53 26.96 -0.31 29.85
N SER A 54 27.66 -0.76 30.88
CA SER A 54 27.18 -1.64 31.96
C SER A 54 26.14 -1.04 32.92
N ALA A 55 25.46 0.06 32.55
CA ALA A 55 24.57 0.76 33.48
C ALA A 55 23.34 1.46 32.86
N VAL A 56 23.03 1.26 31.57
CA VAL A 56 21.80 1.82 30.99
C VAL A 56 20.77 0.70 30.84
N LEU A 57 19.76 0.68 31.70
CA LEU A 57 18.52 -0.06 31.47
C LEU A 57 17.84 0.57 30.24
N LEU A 58 18.17 0.09 29.04
CA LEU A 58 17.35 0.39 27.88
C LEU A 58 15.96 -0.21 28.14
N PRO A 59 14.86 0.54 27.92
CA PRO A 59 13.53 -0.04 27.97
C PRO A 59 13.48 -1.23 27.02
N PRO A 60 12.78 -2.33 27.39
CA PRO A 60 12.68 -3.50 26.53
C PRO A 60 12.19 -3.08 25.15
N SER A 61 12.95 -3.45 24.12
CA SER A 61 12.56 -3.20 22.74
C SER A 61 11.33 -4.04 22.41
N ASP A 62 10.25 -3.39 21.98
CA ASP A 62 9.08 -4.08 21.47
C ASP A 62 9.48 -4.93 20.26
N THR A 63 9.23 -6.23 20.36
CA THR A 63 9.55 -7.20 19.31
C THR A 63 8.35 -7.36 18.38
N PHE A 64 8.54 -7.08 17.09
CA PHE A 64 7.53 -7.29 16.06
C PHE A 64 7.87 -8.53 15.22
N ILE A 65 7.00 -9.53 15.24
CA ILE A 65 7.13 -10.76 14.46
C ILE A 65 5.91 -10.86 13.54
N ALA A 66 6.14 -10.79 12.23
CA ALA A 66 5.10 -10.88 11.20
C ALA A 66 4.93 -12.32 10.69
N ASP A 67 4.67 -13.27 11.59
CA ASP A 67 4.54 -14.71 11.32
C ASP A 67 3.09 -15.17 11.05
N HIS A 68 2.18 -14.22 10.83
CA HIS A 68 0.75 -14.45 10.61
C HIS A 68 0.20 -13.36 9.67
N PRO A 69 -1.04 -13.48 9.14
CA PRO A 69 -1.56 -12.51 8.19
C PRO A 69 -1.53 -11.06 8.70
N PHE A 70 -0.96 -10.17 7.91
CA PHE A 70 -0.81 -8.75 8.25
C PHE A 70 -1.21 -7.85 7.07
N VAL A 71 -1.52 -6.59 7.38
CA VAL A 71 -1.78 -5.54 6.40
C VAL A 71 -0.55 -4.64 6.29
N TYR A 72 -0.23 -4.21 5.08
CA TYR A 72 0.89 -3.30 4.83
C TYR A 72 0.44 -2.11 3.99
N PHE A 73 1.17 -1.00 4.14
CA PHE A 73 0.94 0.24 3.41
C PHE A 73 2.27 0.81 2.90
N LEU A 74 2.32 1.24 1.65
CA LEU A 74 3.32 2.20 1.19
C LEU A 74 2.69 3.58 1.28
N ARG A 75 3.27 4.45 2.12
CA ARG A 75 2.71 5.76 2.43
C ARG A 75 3.74 6.85 2.16
N ASP A 76 3.28 7.96 1.58
CA ASP A 76 4.05 9.20 1.60
C ASP A 76 3.95 9.84 2.99
N ASN A 77 5.09 9.99 3.66
CA ASN A 77 5.16 10.54 5.00
C ASN A 77 4.87 12.04 5.08
N GLN A 78 5.08 12.80 4.00
CA GLN A 78 4.81 14.24 3.97
C GLN A 78 3.32 14.52 3.84
N THR A 79 2.67 13.90 2.85
CA THR A 79 1.24 14.16 2.56
C THR A 79 0.30 13.24 3.33
N GLY A 80 0.83 12.13 3.84
CA GLY A 80 0.06 11.10 4.51
C GLY A 80 -0.67 10.13 3.55
N GLN A 81 -0.51 10.30 2.24
CA GLN A 81 -1.25 9.52 1.24
C GLN A 81 -0.79 8.07 1.19
N ILE A 82 -1.75 7.16 1.08
CA ILE A 82 -1.50 5.73 0.85
C ILE A 82 -1.30 5.52 -0.64
N LEU A 83 -0.10 5.14 -1.02
CA LEU A 83 0.28 4.83 -2.40
C LEU A 83 -0.05 3.36 -2.73
N PHE A 84 0.16 2.47 -1.76
CA PHE A 84 -0.20 1.06 -1.86
C PHE A 84 -0.78 0.58 -0.53
N GLN A 85 -1.78 -0.30 -0.61
CA GLN A 85 -2.32 -1.04 0.52
C GLN A 85 -2.49 -2.50 0.10
N GLY A 86 -2.11 -3.42 0.97
CA GLY A 86 -2.31 -4.84 0.72
C GLY A 86 -2.34 -5.65 1.99
N LYS A 87 -2.65 -6.94 1.81
CA LYS A 87 -2.67 -7.93 2.89
C LYS A 87 -1.76 -9.08 2.50
N PHE A 88 -0.79 -9.40 3.33
CA PHE A 88 -0.08 -10.66 3.26
C PHE A 88 -0.85 -11.70 4.09
N SER A 89 -1.09 -12.88 3.53
CA SER A 89 -1.82 -13.97 4.19
C SER A 89 -1.10 -15.30 4.03
N GLY A 90 0.25 -15.26 3.98
CA GLY A 90 1.12 -16.41 3.66
C GLY A 90 0.78 -17.71 4.38
#